data_AF-Q9QXJ3-F1
#
_entry.id   AF-Q9QXJ3-F1
#
_cell.length_a   1.000
_cell.length_b   1.000
_cell.length_c   1.000
_cell.angle_alpha   90.00
_cell.angle_beta   90.00
_cell.angle_gamma   90.00
#
_symmetry.space_group_name_H-M   'P 1'
#
loop_
_entity.id
_entity.type
_entity.pdbx_description
1 polymer ?
#
loop_
_entity_poly.entity_id
_entity_poly.type
_entity_poly.pdbx_seq_one_letter_code
_entity_poly.pdbx_strand_id
1 'polypeptide(L)' 'LFPEFSGLSLKKTAADRAEDVLLQKAEALAEVLDPQNRESRSPRRCVRLHESCLGQQVPCCDLCATCYCRFFKTCYCR' A
#
# COMPACT_ATOMS: atom_id res chain seq x y z
N LEU A 1 -8.33 -39.93 -31.03
CA LEU A 1 -8.99 -40.07 -29.72
C LEU A 1 -8.91 -38.70 -29.04
N PHE A 2 -9.88 -37.83 -29.27
CA PHE A 2 -10.03 -36.55 -28.56
C PHE A 2 -11.34 -36.64 -27.78
N PRO A 3 -11.39 -36.35 -26.48
CA PRO A 3 -12.66 -36.29 -25.79
C PRO A 3 -13.36 -34.97 -26.15
N GLU A 4 -14.55 -35.08 -26.73
CA GLU A 4 -15.49 -33.98 -26.87
C GLU A 4 -15.88 -33.47 -25.46
N PHE A 5 -15.66 -32.19 -25.20
CA PHE A 5 -16.28 -31.53 -24.06
C PHE A 5 -17.65 -31.00 -24.49
N SER A 6 -18.64 -31.89 -24.47
CA SER A 6 -20.04 -31.52 -24.59
C SER A 6 -20.47 -30.72 -23.36
N GLY A 7 -20.72 -29.43 -23.58
CA GLY A 7 -21.80 -28.66 -22.95
C GLY A 7 -22.13 -28.93 -21.49
N LEU A 8 -21.31 -28.43 -20.57
CA LEU A 8 -21.77 -28.09 -19.22
C LEU A 8 -22.19 -26.62 -19.23
N SER A 9 -23.46 -26.38 -19.58
CA SER A 9 -24.14 -25.13 -19.22
C SER A 9 -24.27 -25.10 -17.70
N LEU A 10 -23.20 -24.66 -17.03
CA LEU A 10 -23.16 -24.46 -15.59
C LEU A 10 -24.18 -23.37 -15.28
N LYS A 11 -25.36 -23.78 -14.82
CA LYS A 11 -26.36 -22.85 -14.30
C LYS A 11 -25.71 -22.15 -13.11
N LYS A 12 -25.26 -20.90 -13.30
CA LYS A 12 -24.75 -20.05 -12.22
C LYS A 12 -25.76 -20.06 -11.08
N THR A 13 -25.40 -20.68 -9.96
CA THR A 13 -26.20 -20.66 -8.74
C THR A 13 -26.09 -19.27 -8.12
N ALA A 14 -27.03 -18.92 -7.24
CA ALA A 14 -27.05 -17.60 -6.60
C ALA A 14 -25.75 -17.28 -5.82
N ALA A 15 -25.00 -18.31 -5.41
CA ALA A 15 -23.69 -18.18 -4.76
C ALA A 15 -22.60 -17.70 -5.73
N ASP A 16 -22.52 -18.26 -6.93
CA ASP A 16 -21.56 -17.88 -7.98
C ASP A 16 -21.74 -16.41 -8.39
N ARG A 17 -23.00 -15.96 -8.48
CA ARG A 17 -23.32 -14.54 -8.73
C ARG A 17 -22.92 -13.61 -7.59
N ALA A 18 -22.95 -14.08 -6.35
CA ALA A 18 -22.55 -13.27 -5.19
C ALA A 18 -21.03 -13.11 -5.12
N GLU A 19 -20.27 -14.12 -5.53
CA GLU A 19 -18.81 -14.07 -5.66
C GLU A 19 -18.39 -13.11 -6.78
N ASP A 20 -19.05 -13.16 -7.94
CA ASP A 20 -18.85 -12.20 -9.03
C ASP A 20 -19.08 -10.74 -8.57
N VAL A 21 -20.15 -10.50 -7.79
CA VAL A 21 -20.48 -9.17 -7.25
C VAL A 21 -19.45 -8.72 -6.20
N LEU A 22 -18.94 -9.64 -5.38
CA LEU A 22 -17.88 -9.35 -4.43
C LEU A 22 -16.56 -9.01 -5.12
N LEU A 23 -16.21 -9.72 -6.21
CA LEU A 23 -15.02 -9.45 -7.00
C LEU A 23 -15.12 -8.11 -7.72
N GLN A 24 -16.25 -7.80 -8.35
CA GLN A 24 -16.48 -6.48 -8.96
C GLN A 24 -16.42 -5.35 -7.93
N LYS A 25 -16.93 -5.57 -6.71
CA LYS A 25 -16.82 -4.59 -5.62
C LYS A 25 -15.37 -4.43 -5.15
N ALA A 26 -14.59 -5.51 -5.09
CA ALA A 26 -13.18 -5.44 -4.72
C ALA A 26 -12.33 -4.71 -5.77
N GLU A 27 -12.59 -4.95 -7.07
CA GLU A 27 -11.95 -4.26 -8.18
C GLU A 27 -12.30 -2.76 -8.19
N ALA A 28 -13.57 -2.41 -7.98
CA ALA A 28 -14.00 -1.02 -7.86
C ALA A 28 -13.36 -0.30 -6.67
N LEU A 29 -13.15 -1.00 -5.55
CA LEU A 29 -12.43 -0.44 -4.39
C LEU A 29 -10.92 -0.31 -4.64
N ALA A 30 -10.32 -1.24 -5.40
CA ALA A 30 -8.92 -1.18 -5.79
C ALA A 30 -8.63 -0.04 -6.78
N GLU A 31 -9.57 0.27 -7.68
CA GLU A 31 -9.47 1.40 -8.62
C GLU A 31 -9.59 2.76 -7.90
N VAL A 32 -10.35 2.83 -6.79
CA VAL A 32 -10.44 4.01 -5.93
C VAL A 32 -9.21 4.18 -5.02
N LEU A 33 -8.53 3.09 -4.68
CA LEU A 33 -7.28 3.09 -3.92
C LEU A 33 -6.08 3.26 -4.86
N ASP A 34 -6.02 4.35 -5.61
CA ASP A 34 -4.85 4.70 -6.40
C ASP A 34 -3.61 4.81 -5.48
N PRO A 35 -2.61 3.92 -5.59
CA PRO A 35 -1.40 3.99 -4.77
C PRO A 35 -0.49 5.16 -5.18
N GLN A 36 -0.74 5.78 -6.34
CA GLN A 36 0.04 6.91 -6.86
C GLN A 36 -0.37 8.24 -6.22
N ASN A 37 -1.60 8.34 -5.73
CA ASN A 37 -2.10 9.42 -4.88
C ASN A 37 -2.06 9.03 -3.38
N ARG A 38 -1.01 8.32 -2.97
CA ARG A 38 -0.40 8.66 -1.69
C ARG A 38 0.37 9.96 -1.90
N GLU A 39 -0.39 11.04 -2.03
CA GLU A 39 0.02 12.41 -1.81
C GLU A 39 1.21 12.39 -0.86
N SER A 40 2.35 12.98 -1.25
CA SER A 40 3.44 13.23 -0.32
C SER A 40 2.85 14.05 0.84
N ARG A 41 2.43 13.32 1.88
CA ARG A 41 1.36 13.71 2.82
C ARG A 41 1.75 14.97 3.55
N SER A 42 1.35 16.14 3.05
CA SER A 42 1.83 17.46 3.50
C SER A 42 3.37 17.56 3.53
N PRO A 43 3.97 18.76 3.50
CA PRO A 43 5.37 18.88 3.93
C PRO A 43 5.46 18.31 5.35
N ARG A 44 6.08 17.12 5.49
CA ARG A 44 6.16 16.44 6.78
C ARG A 44 6.89 17.36 7.74
N ARG A 45 6.20 17.76 8.80
CA ARG A 45 6.76 18.62 9.86
C ARG A 45 7.72 17.86 10.80
N CYS A 46 8.03 16.61 10.50
CA CYS A 46 8.94 15.76 11.25
C CYS A 46 9.51 14.62 10.39
N VAL A 47 10.68 14.09 10.76
CA VAL A 47 11.36 12.93 10.14
C VAL A 47 10.93 11.64 10.85
N ARG A 48 10.62 10.57 10.11
CA ARG A 48 10.23 9.30 10.76
C ARG A 48 11.46 8.58 11.35
N LEU A 49 11.19 7.68 12.29
CA LEU A 49 12.20 6.77 12.82
C LEU A 49 12.91 6.04 11.68
N HIS A 50 14.24 5.91 11.77
CA HIS A 50 15.10 5.30 10.75
C HIS A 50 15.11 5.98 9.36
N GLU A 51 14.41 7.10 9.16
CA GLU A 51 14.57 7.95 7.96
C GLU A 51 15.74 8.93 8.14
N SER A 52 16.28 9.41 7.02
CA SER A 52 17.39 10.38 7.03
C SER A 52 16.96 11.72 7.59
N CYS A 53 17.73 12.23 8.56
CA CYS A 53 17.55 13.57 9.13
C CYS A 53 18.59 14.59 8.60
N LEU A 54 19.48 14.18 7.70
CA LEU A 54 20.51 15.06 7.15
C LEU A 54 19.90 16.13 6.24
N GLY A 55 20.08 17.41 6.59
CA GLY A 55 19.57 18.54 5.80
C GLY A 55 18.11 18.92 6.06
N GLN A 56 17.43 18.21 6.96
CA GLN A 56 16.05 18.51 7.34
C GLN A 56 16.02 19.51 8.52
N GLN A 57 15.28 20.61 8.40
CA GLN A 57 15.06 21.58 9.49
C GLN A 57 13.96 21.15 10.48
N VAL A 58 13.45 19.92 10.38
CA VAL A 58 12.33 19.41 11.20
C VAL A 58 12.80 18.35 12.20
N PRO A 59 12.18 18.27 13.40
CA PRO A 59 12.54 17.28 14.41
C PRO A 59 12.14 15.86 14.00
N CYS A 60 12.61 14.85 14.72
CA CYS A 60 12.07 13.49 14.59
C CYS A 60 10.60 13.47 15.05
N CYS A 61 9.77 12.62 14.44
CA CYS A 61 8.35 12.50 14.79
C CYS A 61 8.13 11.88 16.18
N ASP A 62 9.11 11.10 16.65
CA ASP A 62 9.12 10.55 18.00
C ASP A 62 9.91 11.49 18.92
N LEU A 63 9.27 11.92 20.01
CA LEU A 63 9.88 12.81 21.01
C LEU A 63 11.06 12.15 21.74
N CYS A 64 11.15 10.83 21.73
CA CYS A 64 12.27 10.09 22.32
C CYS A 64 13.43 9.90 21.34
N ALA A 65 13.21 10.13 20.04
CA ALA A 65 14.23 9.92 19.00
C ALA A 65 14.97 11.22 18.69
N THR A 66 16.27 11.09 18.43
CA THR A 66 17.14 12.20 18.04
C THR A 66 17.85 11.88 16.73
N CYS A 67 18.31 12.92 16.03
CA CYS A 67 19.10 12.72 14.82
C CYS A 67 20.49 12.19 15.20
N TYR A 68 20.73 10.91 14.91
CA TYR A 68 21.99 10.23 15.20
C TYR A 68 22.77 9.97 13.91
N CYS A 69 24.05 10.35 13.87
CA CYS A 69 24.93 10.17 12.72
C CYS A 69 25.92 9.01 12.94
N ARG A 70 25.84 7.98 12.11
CA ARG A 70 26.82 6.89 12.05
C ARG A 70 27.90 7.25 11.01
N PHE A 71 29.17 7.21 11.44
CA PHE A 71 30.36 7.39 10.58
C PHE A 71 30.33 8.64 9.65
N PHE A 72 29.67 9.73 10.07
CA PHE A 72 29.54 11.01 9.35
C PHE A 72 28.77 11.01 8.01
N LYS A 73 28.34 9.85 7.49
CA LYS A 73 27.67 9.76 6.18
C LYS A 73 26.21 9.35 6.25
N THR A 74 25.77 8.74 7.34
CA THR A 74 24.39 8.30 7.49
C THR A 74 23.82 8.85 8.80
N CYS A 75 22.92 9.83 8.70
CA CYS A 75 22.22 10.40 9.84
C CYS A 75 20.75 10.00 9.76
N TYR A 76 20.22 9.41 10.83
CA TYR A 76 18.83 8.96 10.90
C TYR A 76 18.25 9.18 12.29
N CYS A 77 16.92 9.27 12.38
CA CYS A 77 16.23 9.35 13.66
C CYS A 77 16.34 8.02 14.41
N ARG A 78 16.93 8.06 15.61
CA ARG A 78 17.09 6.92 16.53
C ARG A 78 16.83 7.33 17.97
#